data_AF-A0A0D9ZI52-F1
#
_entry.id   AF-A0A0D9ZI52-F1
#
_cell.length_a   1.000
_cell.length_b   1.000
_cell.length_c   1.000
_cell.angle_alpha   90.00
_cell.angle_beta   90.00
_cell.angle_gamma   90.00
#
_symmetry.space_group_name_H-M   'P 1'
#
loop_
_entity.id
_entity.type
_entity.pdbx_description
1 polymer ?
#
loop_
_entity_poly.entity_id
_entity_poly.type
_entity_poly.pdbx_seq_one_letter_code
_entity_poly.pdbx_strand_id
1 'polypeptide(L)'
;MQLGGIISPSIGKLDKLQRIALHQNSLHGPIPSDIKNCTELRAIYLKANYLQGGIPSEIGELIHLTVLNNRSLKHNLKVAVFVVSI
;
A
#
# COMPACT_ATOMS: atom_id res chain seq x y z
N MET A 1 -4.95 14.49 16.02
CA MET A 1 -6.07 14.09 15.14
C MET A 1 -5.56 12.99 14.22
N GLN A 2 -6.29 11.89 14.05
CA GLN A 2 -5.94 10.81 13.11
C GLN A 2 -6.80 10.93 11.86
N LEU A 3 -6.25 10.58 10.69
CA LEU A 3 -7.02 10.52 9.45
C LEU A 3 -7.99 9.34 9.50
N GLY A 4 -9.24 9.56 9.13
CA GLY A 4 -10.27 8.52 8.99
C GLY A 4 -10.76 8.42 7.55
N GLY A 5 -11.66 7.47 7.29
CA GLY A 5 -12.21 7.23 5.95
C GLY A 5 -11.45 6.19 5.16
N ILE A 6 -11.56 6.24 3.83
CA ILE A 6 -10.95 5.28 2.90
C ILE A 6 -9.77 5.89 2.14
N ILE A 7 -8.88 5.04 1.62
CA ILE A 7 -7.90 5.48 0.63
C ILE A 7 -8.65 5.67 -0.70
N SER A 8 -8.75 6.91 -1.18
CA SER A 8 -9.48 7.21 -2.42
C SER A 8 -8.80 6.58 -3.64
N PRO A 9 -9.57 5.99 -4.59
CA PRO A 9 -9.07 5.56 -5.90
C PRO A 9 -8.29 6.64 -6.66
N SER A 10 -8.58 7.91 -6.39
CA SER A 10 -7.87 9.05 -7.00
C SER A 10 -6.36 9.09 -6.69
N ILE A 11 -5.87 8.31 -5.72
CA ILE A 11 -4.43 8.13 -5.48
C ILE A 11 -3.71 7.69 -6.77
N GLY A 12 -4.35 6.91 -7.63
CA GLY A 12 -3.81 6.45 -8.90
C GLY A 12 -3.55 7.56 -9.93
N LYS A 13 -4.02 8.79 -9.69
CA LYS A 13 -3.70 9.95 -10.53
C LYS A 13 -2.33 10.54 -10.21
N LEU A 14 -1.68 10.11 -9.14
CA LEU A 14 -0.38 10.58 -8.71
C LEU A 14 0.71 9.66 -9.28
N ASP A 15 0.89 9.70 -10.60
CA ASP A 15 1.83 8.88 -11.38
C ASP A 15 3.29 9.02 -10.92
N LYS A 16 3.68 10.22 -10.48
CA LYS A 16 5.02 10.53 -9.96
C LYS A 16 5.21 10.26 -8.47
N LEU A 17 4.19 9.72 -7.78
CA LEU A 17 4.25 9.51 -6.34
C LEU A 17 5.24 8.41 -5.99
N GLN A 18 6.25 8.73 -5.18
CA GLN A 18 7.30 7.78 -4.80
C GLN A 18 7.09 7.12 -3.44
N ARG A 19 6.37 7.78 -2.53
CA ARG A 19 6.18 7.28 -1.16
C ARG A 19 4.77 7.60 -0.66
N ILE A 20 4.14 6.60 -0.05
CA ILE A 20 2.89 6.75 0.70
C ILE A 20 3.18 6.42 2.17
N ALA A 21 2.99 7.39 3.05
CA ALA A 21 3.12 7.21 4.49
C ALA A 21 1.80 7.56 5.18
N LEU A 22 0.97 6.54 5.44
CA LEU A 22 -0.34 6.67 6.09
C LEU A 22 -0.46 5.77 7.32
N HIS A 23 0.66 5.29 7.85
CA HIS A 23 0.68 4.45 9.04
C HIS A 23 0.12 5.20 10.26
N GLN A 24 -0.42 4.47 11.24
CA GLN A 24 -0.98 5.01 12.49
C GLN A 24 -2.15 5.98 12.28
N ASN A 25 -3.09 5.60 11.42
CA ASN A 25 -4.33 6.32 11.20
C ASN A 25 -5.55 5.42 11.48
N SER A 26 -6.74 5.99 11.32
CA SER A 26 -8.03 5.30 11.44
C SER A 26 -8.65 5.01 10.05
N LEU A 27 -7.81 4.80 9.02
CA LEU A 27 -8.28 4.46 7.67
C LEU A 27 -8.86 3.06 7.65
N HIS A 28 -9.91 2.86 6.86
CA HIS A 28 -10.63 1.59 6.71
C HIS A 28 -10.96 1.31 5.24
N GLY A 29 -11.62 0.18 4.98
CA GLY A 29 -11.89 -0.28 3.62
C GLY A 29 -10.66 -0.87 2.92
N PRO A 30 -10.76 -1.23 1.63
CA PRO A 30 -9.68 -1.85 0.88
C PRO A 30 -8.60 -0.85 0.45
N ILE A 31 -7.42 -1.37 0.11
CA ILE A 31 -6.44 -0.62 -0.68
C ILE A 31 -6.95 -0.60 -2.13
N PRO A 32 -7.13 0.58 -2.75
CA PRO A 32 -7.64 0.66 -4.13
C PRO A 32 -6.64 0.05 -5.12
N SER A 33 -7.13 -0.72 -6.09
CA SER A 33 -6.29 -1.31 -7.14
C SER A 33 -5.67 -0.25 -8.05
N ASP A 34 -6.25 0.95 -8.12
CA ASP A 34 -5.70 2.12 -8.81
C ASP A 34 -4.31 2.53 -8.31
N ILE A 35 -3.86 2.05 -7.15
CA ILE A 35 -2.49 2.27 -6.64
C ILE A 35 -1.42 1.81 -7.63
N LYS A 36 -1.74 0.86 -8.52
CA LYS A 36 -0.85 0.38 -9.59
C LYS A 36 -0.45 1.47 -10.59
N ASN A 37 -1.28 2.51 -10.72
CA ASN A 37 -1.02 3.63 -11.62
C ASN A 37 0.05 4.60 -11.06
N CYS A 38 0.42 4.48 -9.79
CA CYS A 38 1.57 5.17 -9.21
C CYS A 38 2.86 4.45 -9.61
N THR A 39 3.22 4.48 -10.90
CA THR A 39 4.32 3.67 -11.44
C THR A 39 5.68 3.96 -10.81
N GLU A 40 5.89 5.18 -10.28
CA GLU A 40 7.12 5.58 -9.60
C GLU A 40 7.18 5.20 -8.11
N LEU A 41 6.18 4.47 -7.60
CA LEU A 41 6.04 4.21 -6.17
C LEU A 41 7.09 3.22 -5.67
N ARG A 42 7.83 3.64 -4.64
CA ARG A 42 8.96 2.90 -4.05
C ARG A 42 8.66 2.38 -2.66
N ALA A 43 7.81 3.07 -1.89
CA ALA A 43 7.49 2.68 -0.52
C ALA A 43 6.03 2.97 -0.15
N ILE A 44 5.39 1.98 0.48
CA ILE A 44 4.04 2.07 1.03
C ILE A 44 4.06 1.68 2.51
N TYR A 45 3.64 2.61 3.39
CA TYR A 45 3.48 2.38 4.82
C TYR A 45 2.03 2.58 5.24
N LEU A 46 1.34 1.47 5.55
CA LEU A 46 -0.08 1.42 5.88
C LEU A 46 -0.39 0.74 7.23
N LYS A 47 0.64 0.24 7.95
CA LYS A 47 0.49 -0.40 9.26
C LYS A 47 -0.28 0.47 10.25
N ALA A 48 -0.95 -0.18 11.21
CA ALA A 48 -1.75 0.49 12.24
C ALA A 48 -2.86 1.35 11.62
N ASN A 49 -3.66 0.71 10.77
CA ASN A 49 -4.95 1.16 10.26
C ASN A 49 -5.96 0.00 10.39
N TYR A 50 -7.22 0.27 10.03
CA TYR A 50 -8.34 -0.68 9.99
C TYR A 50 -8.66 -1.14 8.55
N LEU A 51 -7.64 -1.19 7.67
CA LEU A 51 -7.78 -1.62 6.28
C LEU A 51 -8.25 -3.08 6.17
N GLN A 52 -9.07 -3.36 5.16
CA GLN A 52 -9.73 -4.64 4.90
C GLN A 52 -9.38 -5.13 3.49
N GLY A 53 -9.82 -6.34 3.09
CA GLY A 53 -9.66 -6.82 1.71
C GLY A 53 -8.26 -7.29 1.30
N GLY A 54 -7.25 -7.21 2.17
CA GLY A 54 -5.90 -7.71 1.91
C GLY A 54 -5.04 -6.77 1.05
N ILE A 55 -3.96 -7.32 0.49
CA ILE A 55 -3.08 -6.62 -0.46
C ILE A 55 -3.62 -6.92 -1.87
N PRO A 56 -4.03 -5.92 -2.67
CA PRO A 56 -4.48 -6.16 -4.05
C PRO A 56 -3.35 -6.75 -4.88
N SER A 57 -3.67 -7.69 -5.78
CA SER A 57 -2.69 -8.33 -6.68
C SER A 57 -1.94 -7.34 -7.57
N GLU A 58 -2.59 -6.23 -7.88
CA GLU A 58 -2.12 -5.12 -8.72
C GLU A 58 -0.91 -4.40 -8.12
N ILE A 59 -0.65 -4.55 -6.82
CA ILE A 59 0.63 -4.12 -6.21
C ILE A 59 1.82 -4.84 -6.87
N GLY A 60 1.64 -6.03 -7.42
CA GLY A 60 2.65 -6.73 -8.21
C GLY A 60 3.05 -6.03 -9.51
N GLU A 61 2.26 -5.07 -10.00
CA GLU A 61 2.57 -4.26 -11.20
C GLU A 61 3.55 -3.10 -10.87
N LEU A 62 3.76 -2.79 -9.59
CA LEU A 62 4.64 -1.70 -9.15
C LEU A 62 6.12 -2.13 -9.18
N ILE A 63 6.73 -2.06 -10.35
CA ILE A 63 8.11 -2.54 -10.59
C ILE A 63 9.19 -1.84 -9.75
N HIS A 64 8.92 -0.64 -9.24
CA HIS A 64 9.84 0.13 -8.41
C HIS A 64 9.59 -0.02 -6.91
N LEU A 65 8.57 -0.77 -6.51
CA LEU A 65 8.19 -0.92 -5.11
C LEU A 65 9.19 -1.82 -4.38
N THR A 66 9.83 -1.26 -3.36
CA THR A 66 10.84 -1.96 -2.54
C THR A 66 10.40 -2.15 -1.10
N VAL A 67 9.39 -1.38 -0.65
CA VAL A 67 8.88 -1.46 0.71
C VAL A 67 7.36 -1.50 0.70
N LEU A 68 6.79 -2.56 1.27
CA LEU A 68 5.36 -2.68 1.51
C LEU A 68 5.11 -3.09 2.97
N ASN A 69 4.61 -2.15 3.77
CA ASN A 69 4.30 -2.38 5.17
C ASN A 69 2.79 -2.27 5.40
N ASN A 70 2.09 -3.39 5.29
CA ASN A 70 0.66 -3.54 5.58
C ASN A 70 0.45 -4.53 6.75
N ARG A 71 -0.64 -4.38 7.50
CA ARG A 71 -1.04 -5.26 8.61
C ARG A 71 -1.46 -6.67 8.13
N SER A 72 -1.66 -6.89 6.83
CA SER A 72 -2.14 -8.17 6.29
C SER A 72 -1.08 -9.28 6.35
N LEU A 73 -0.81 -9.79 7.55
CA LEU A 73 -0.21 -11.10 7.76
C LEU A 73 -1.29 -12.15 7.52
N LYS A 74 -1.39 -12.66 6.28
CA LYS A 74 -1.81 -14.02 5.94
C LYS A 74 -1.84 -14.22 4.41
N HIS A 75 -1.01 -15.18 3.99
CA HIS A 75 -0.95 -15.87 2.69
C HIS A 75 -0.18 -15.24 1.51
N ASN A 76 0.93 -15.93 1.20
CA ASN A 76 1.70 -15.99 -0.04
C ASN A 76 2.44 -14.73 -0.52
N LEU A 77 3.68 -14.63 0.00
CA LEU A 77 4.81 -14.08 -0.74
C LEU A 77 4.96 -14.78 -2.10
N LYS A 78 4.38 -14.20 -3.15
CA LYS A 78 4.86 -14.29 -4.53
C LYS A 78 4.78 -12.93 -5.22
N VAL A 79 5.25 -11.90 -4.54
CA VAL A 79 5.76 -10.69 -5.21
C VAL A 79 7.06 -10.40 -4.50
N ALA A 80 8.15 -10.38 -5.26
CA ALA A 80 9.50 -10.17 -4.78
C ALA A 80 9.59 -8.80 -4.08
N VAL A 81 9.38 -8.78 -2.78
CA VAL A 81 9.76 -7.66 -1.91
C VAL A 81 10.65 -8.29 -0.86
N PHE A 82 11.96 -8.12 -1.04
CA PHE A 82 12.97 -8.47 -0.06
C PHE A 82 12.62 -7.77 1.25
N VAL A 83 12.04 -8.51 2.20
CA VAL A 83 11.95 -8.05 3.58
C VAL A 83 13.34 -8.29 4.17
N VAL A 84 14.26 -7.35 3.96
CA VAL A 84 15.46 -7.26 4.78
C VAL A 84 15.02 -6.64 6.10
N SER A 85 14.84 -7.47 7.11
CA SER A 85 14.94 -7.04 8.51
C SER A 85 15.34 -8.27 9.33
N ILE A 86 16.56 -8.15 9.85
CA ILE A 86 17.25 -8.92 10.89
C ILE A 86 16.30 -9.24 12.05
#